data_AF-A0A2V7VDX2-F1
#
_entry.id   AF-A0A2V7VDX2-F1
#
_cell.length_a   1.000
_cell.length_b   1.000
_cell.length_c   1.000
_cell.angle_alpha   90.00
_cell.angle_beta   90.00
_cell.angle_gamma   90.00
#
_symmetry.space_group_name_H-M   'P 1'
#
loop_
_entity.id
_entity.type
_entity.pdbx_description
1 polymer ?
#
loop_
_entity_poly.entity_id
_entity_poly.type
_entity_poly.pdbx_seq_one_letter_code
_entity_poly.pdbx_strand_id
1 'polypeptide(L)'
;MVWPPEVSRRQVLEGALASCGPRLWPALLRGSGAEPSASTAPRLEFASALEAAEAIRRRRISSVELTRLVLERIDRCNPSLNAIVNLLRGEALAVARAADELLARGGARGRFHGVPITVKESFEIRGVPATVGLEELRGRLPAQDAPSSSATPTSR
;
A
#
# COMPACT_ATOMS: atom_id res chain seq x y z
N MET A 1 11.74 32.29 -4.00
CA MET A 1 10.29 31.99 -3.91
C MET A 1 9.95 31.86 -2.44
N VAL A 2 9.44 32.93 -1.84
CA VAL A 2 9.17 33.01 -0.38
C VAL A 2 7.74 32.56 -0.15
N TRP A 3 7.56 31.52 0.66
CA TRP A 3 6.25 31.00 1.07
C TRP A 3 5.64 31.92 2.13
N PRO A 4 4.36 32.32 2.03
CA PRO A 4 3.75 33.20 3.03
C PRO A 4 3.60 32.47 4.39
N PRO A 5 3.89 33.13 5.52
CA PRO A 5 4.07 32.46 6.81
C PRO A 5 2.79 32.02 7.55
N GLU A 6 1.61 32.11 6.94
CA GLU A 6 0.32 32.02 7.68
C GLU A 6 -0.69 31.03 7.09
N VAL A 7 -0.26 30.01 6.32
CA VAL A 7 -1.19 28.97 5.84
C VAL A 7 -1.06 27.70 6.68
N SER A 8 -2.04 27.47 7.54
CA SER A 8 -2.14 26.25 8.35
C SER A 8 -2.52 25.05 7.47
N ARG A 9 -1.99 23.86 7.81
CA ARG A 9 -2.28 22.57 7.11
C ARG A 9 -3.77 22.30 6.91
N ARG A 10 -4.62 22.80 7.81
CA ARG A 10 -6.08 22.65 7.76
C ARG A 10 -6.71 23.42 6.59
N GLN A 11 -6.18 24.61 6.29
CA GLN A 11 -6.70 25.49 5.22
C GLN A 11 -6.40 24.94 3.81
N VAL A 12 -5.32 24.18 3.67
CA VAL A 12 -4.97 23.51 2.41
C VAL A 12 -5.95 22.37 2.09
N LEU A 13 -6.51 21.71 3.10
CA LEU A 13 -7.50 20.63 2.92
C LEU A 13 -8.93 21.16 2.74
N GLU A 14 -9.26 22.30 3.35
CA GLU A 14 -10.59 22.92 3.20
C GLU A 14 -10.77 23.63 1.84
N GLY A 15 -9.68 24.04 1.17
CA GLY A 15 -9.71 24.68 -0.16
C GLY A 15 -9.95 23.75 -1.36
N ALA A 16 -10.01 22.43 -1.17
CA ALA A 16 -10.12 21.44 -2.26
C ALA A 16 -11.57 21.00 -2.59
N LEU A 17 -12.61 21.67 -2.06
CA LEU A 17 -14.01 21.23 -2.19
C LEU A 17 -14.95 22.11 -3.02
N ALA A 18 -14.45 23.00 -3.88
CA ALA A 18 -15.32 23.84 -4.72
C ALA A 18 -15.06 23.66 -6.23
N SER A 19 -15.63 22.60 -6.83
CA SER A 19 -16.35 22.67 -8.13
C SER A 19 -16.76 21.28 -8.65
N CYS A 20 -17.97 20.83 -8.28
CA CYS A 20 -18.75 19.92 -9.12
C CYS A 20 -20.23 20.27 -8.89
N GLY A 21 -20.77 21.15 -9.72
CA GLY A 21 -22.19 21.47 -9.73
C GLY A 21 -23.03 20.25 -10.13
N PRO A 22 -24.31 20.17 -9.68
CA PRO A 22 -25.15 19.00 -9.91
C PRO A 22 -25.67 19.02 -11.34
N ARG A 23 -25.20 18.09 -12.18
CA ARG A 23 -25.81 17.79 -13.48
C ARG A 23 -26.25 16.33 -13.49
N LEU A 24 -27.54 16.17 -13.19
CA LEU A 24 -28.48 15.12 -13.63
C LEU A 24 -27.87 13.82 -14.17
N TRP A 25 -27.99 12.75 -13.39
CA TRP A 25 -27.96 11.38 -13.92
C TRP A 25 -29.17 10.59 -13.42
N PRO A 26 -30.35 10.69 -14.06
CA PRO A 26 -31.36 9.68 -13.90
C PRO A 26 -31.14 8.56 -14.93
N ALA A 27 -31.41 7.34 -14.48
CA ALA A 27 -31.62 6.13 -15.28
C ALA A 27 -30.39 5.46 -15.91
N LEU A 28 -29.82 4.51 -15.16
CA LEU A 28 -29.48 3.18 -15.69
C LEU A 28 -29.43 2.17 -14.52
N LEU A 29 -30.56 2.05 -13.84
CA LEU A 29 -30.92 0.87 -13.07
C LEU A 29 -31.72 -0.05 -14.01
N ARG A 30 -31.07 -1.15 -14.41
CA ARG A 30 -31.52 -2.39 -15.10
C ARG A 30 -30.51 -2.67 -16.21
N GLY A 31 -29.71 -3.72 -16.20
CA GLY A 31 -29.59 -4.88 -15.33
C GLY A 31 -28.79 -5.92 -16.10
N SER A 32 -27.99 -6.72 -15.42
CA SER A 32 -27.71 -8.12 -15.75
C SER A 32 -26.92 -8.66 -14.58
N GLY A 33 -27.53 -9.59 -13.85
CA GLY A 33 -26.87 -10.30 -12.77
C GLY A 33 -25.64 -11.01 -13.31
N ALA A 34 -24.47 -10.52 -12.93
CA ALA A 34 -23.31 -11.38 -12.83
C ALA A 34 -23.47 -12.13 -11.51
N GLU A 35 -23.91 -13.38 -11.61
CA GLU A 35 -23.81 -14.36 -10.53
C GLU A 35 -22.39 -14.29 -9.92
N PRO A 36 -22.22 -14.12 -8.60
CA PRO A 36 -20.91 -14.15 -7.99
C PRO A 36 -20.34 -15.55 -8.09
N SER A 37 -19.55 -15.78 -9.14
CA SER A 37 -18.81 -17.03 -9.36
C SER A 37 -17.84 -17.29 -8.20
N ALA A 38 -17.96 -18.50 -7.66
CA ALA A 38 -17.39 -19.00 -6.42
C ALA A 38 -15.87 -18.78 -6.21
N SER A 39 -15.55 -18.01 -5.17
CA SER A 39 -14.68 -18.47 -4.08
C SER A 39 -15.21 -17.89 -2.76
N THR A 40 -15.82 -18.73 -1.91
CA THR A 40 -16.43 -18.30 -0.63
C THR A 40 -15.40 -17.92 0.44
N ALA A 41 -14.11 -17.94 0.12
CA ALA A 41 -13.08 -17.42 1.01
C ALA A 41 -13.13 -15.88 1.03
N PRO A 42 -13.04 -15.24 2.22
CA PRO A 42 -12.92 -13.79 2.29
C PRO A 42 -11.69 -13.35 1.50
N ARG A 43 -11.90 -12.43 0.54
CA ARG A 43 -10.83 -11.85 -0.27
C ARG A 43 -9.96 -10.93 0.59
N LEU A 44 -8.96 -11.50 1.26
CA LEU A 44 -8.08 -10.77 2.18
C LEU A 44 -7.23 -9.70 1.47
N GLU A 45 -7.04 -9.80 0.15
CA GLU A 45 -6.42 -8.78 -0.69
C GLU A 45 -7.30 -7.52 -0.91
N PHE A 46 -8.54 -7.53 -0.42
CA PHE A 46 -9.43 -6.35 -0.33
C PHE A 46 -9.79 -5.99 1.12
N ALA A 47 -9.31 -6.76 2.10
CA ALA A 47 -9.60 -6.49 3.50
C ALA A 47 -8.91 -5.20 3.98
N SER A 48 -9.44 -4.61 5.04
CA SER A 48 -8.72 -3.54 5.74
C SER A 48 -7.40 -4.06 6.32
N ALA A 49 -6.44 -3.16 6.53
CA ALA A 49 -5.16 -3.52 7.13
C ALA A 49 -5.32 -4.15 8.54
N LEU A 50 -6.36 -3.75 9.28
CA LEU A 50 -6.66 -4.33 10.60
C LEU A 50 -7.19 -5.76 10.49
N GLU A 51 -8.07 -6.04 9.53
CA GLU A 51 -8.58 -7.38 9.28
C GLU A 51 -7.48 -8.31 8.77
N ALA A 52 -6.63 -7.83 7.86
CA ALA A 52 -5.46 -8.56 7.38
C ALA A 52 -4.49 -8.88 8.53
N ALA A 53 -4.15 -7.88 9.37
CA ALA A 53 -3.29 -8.09 10.53
C ALA A 53 -3.89 -9.09 11.52
N GLU A 54 -5.20 -9.04 11.74
CA GLU A 54 -5.88 -9.99 12.62
C GLU A 54 -5.94 -11.40 12.01
N ALA A 55 -6.13 -11.52 10.71
CA ALA A 55 -6.07 -12.80 10.01
C ALA A 55 -4.68 -13.45 10.14
N ILE A 56 -3.61 -12.66 9.99
CA ILE A 56 -2.24 -13.12 10.20
C ILE A 56 -2.01 -13.52 11.65
N ARG A 57 -2.36 -12.67 12.63
CA ARG A 57 -2.21 -12.99 14.06
C ARG A 57 -2.91 -14.29 14.46
N ARG A 58 -4.13 -14.50 13.95
CA ARG A 58 -4.91 -15.73 14.19
C ARG A 58 -4.48 -16.90 13.29
N ARG A 59 -3.42 -16.76 12.50
CA ARG A 59 -2.89 -17.77 11.57
C ARG A 59 -3.96 -18.30 10.59
N ARG A 60 -4.93 -17.45 10.23
CA ARG A 60 -5.93 -17.75 9.19
C ARG A 60 -5.36 -17.60 7.78
N ILE A 61 -4.31 -16.80 7.65
CA ILE A 61 -3.46 -16.67 6.48
C ILE A 61 -2.05 -16.36 6.97
N SER A 62 -1.02 -16.80 6.26
CA SER A 62 0.36 -16.35 6.48
C SER A 62 0.63 -15.00 5.81
N SER A 63 1.63 -14.27 6.29
CA SER A 63 2.15 -13.06 5.65
C SER A 63 2.60 -13.34 4.22
N VAL A 64 3.24 -14.50 3.99
CA VAL A 64 3.66 -14.93 2.65
C VAL A 64 2.47 -15.15 1.72
N GLU A 65 1.43 -15.86 2.17
CA GLU A 65 0.22 -16.10 1.36
C GLU A 65 -0.47 -14.79 1.01
N LEU A 66 -0.67 -13.89 1.98
CA LEU A 66 -1.28 -12.58 1.73
C LEU A 66 -0.45 -11.76 0.73
N THR A 67 0.88 -11.78 0.88
CA THR A 67 1.79 -11.07 -0.03
C THR A 67 1.69 -11.63 -1.45
N ARG A 68 1.58 -12.95 -1.62
CA ARG A 68 1.37 -13.57 -2.93
C ARG A 68 0.05 -13.15 -3.58
N LEU A 69 -1.05 -13.13 -2.83
CA LEU A 69 -2.34 -12.66 -3.33
C LEU A 69 -2.28 -11.21 -3.83
N VAL A 70 -1.58 -10.34 -3.10
CA VAL A 70 -1.36 -8.93 -3.51
C VAL A 70 -0.49 -8.85 -4.77
N LEU A 71 0.60 -9.62 -4.84
CA LEU A 71 1.48 -9.66 -6.01
C LEU A 71 0.76 -10.14 -7.27
N GLU A 72 -0.05 -11.19 -7.17
CA GLU A 72 -0.87 -11.69 -8.29
C GLU A 72 -1.86 -10.63 -8.77
N ARG A 73 -2.38 -9.81 -7.87
CA ARG A 73 -3.26 -8.69 -8.23
C ARG A 73 -2.48 -7.57 -8.92
N ILE A 74 -1.28 -7.27 -8.45
CA ILE A 74 -0.38 -6.32 -9.14
C ILE A 74 -0.11 -6.82 -10.56
N ASP A 75 0.17 -8.11 -10.75
CA ASP A 75 0.42 -8.70 -12.07
C ASP A 75 -0.77 -8.53 -13.03
N ARG A 76 -2.01 -8.66 -12.53
CA ARG A 76 -3.22 -8.49 -13.35
C ARG A 76 -3.57 -7.02 -13.63
N CYS A 77 -3.39 -6.13 -12.66
CA CYS A 77 -3.95 -4.78 -12.72
C CYS A 77 -2.92 -3.69 -13.05
N ASN A 78 -1.66 -3.86 -12.65
CA ASN A 78 -0.65 -2.82 -12.81
C ASN A 78 -0.31 -2.48 -14.28
N PRO A 79 -0.38 -3.41 -15.26
CA PRO A 79 -0.10 -3.06 -16.66
C PRO A 79 -0.99 -1.94 -17.22
N SER A 80 -2.24 -1.82 -16.77
CA SER A 80 -3.15 -0.75 -17.19
C SER A 80 -3.14 0.47 -16.27
N LEU A 81 -2.75 0.30 -15.00
CA LEU A 81 -2.79 1.35 -13.99
C LEU A 81 -1.47 2.10 -13.84
N ASN A 82 -0.34 1.42 -14.05
CA ASN A 82 1.00 1.92 -13.76
C ASN A 82 1.15 2.51 -12.34
N ALA A 83 0.53 1.87 -11.34
CA ALA A 83 0.51 2.33 -9.95
C ALA A 83 1.78 1.94 -9.17
N ILE A 84 2.41 0.81 -9.54
CA ILE A 84 3.63 0.30 -8.94
C ILE A 84 4.76 0.42 -9.95
N VAL A 85 5.65 1.39 -9.73
CA VAL A 85 6.78 1.69 -10.63
C VAL A 85 8.04 0.88 -10.30
N ASN A 86 8.22 0.52 -9.03
CA ASN A 86 9.31 -0.32 -8.53
C ASN A 86 8.71 -1.49 -7.75
N LEU A 87 8.78 -2.71 -8.31
CA LEU A 87 8.23 -3.91 -7.67
C LEU A 87 9.33 -4.77 -7.03
N LEU A 88 9.43 -4.69 -5.70
CA LEU A 88 10.40 -5.43 -4.88
C LEU A 88 9.89 -6.84 -4.51
N ARG A 89 9.61 -7.67 -5.52
CA ARG A 89 8.92 -8.96 -5.33
C ARG A 89 9.68 -9.90 -4.38
N GLY A 90 10.99 -10.05 -4.60
CA GLY A 90 11.82 -10.99 -3.84
C GLY A 90 11.95 -10.56 -2.38
N GLU A 91 12.20 -9.27 -2.17
CA GLU A 91 12.35 -8.62 -0.88
C GLU A 91 11.05 -8.65 -0.09
N ALA A 92 9.91 -8.32 -0.72
CA ALA A 92 8.60 -8.39 -0.07
C ALA A 92 8.31 -9.81 0.45
N LEU A 93 8.57 -10.84 -0.35
CA LEU A 93 8.40 -12.23 0.07
C LEU A 93 9.40 -12.66 1.15
N ALA A 94 10.64 -12.14 1.13
CA ALA A 94 11.63 -12.40 2.17
C ALA A 94 11.22 -11.79 3.52
N VAL A 95 10.76 -10.53 3.52
CA VAL A 95 10.22 -9.85 4.70
C VAL A 95 8.98 -10.57 5.22
N ALA A 96 8.10 -11.04 4.33
CA ALA A 96 6.92 -11.80 4.71
C ALA A 96 7.28 -13.11 5.41
N ARG A 97 8.24 -13.88 4.87
CA ARG A 97 8.76 -15.11 5.51
C ARG A 97 9.31 -14.82 6.91
N ALA A 98 10.13 -13.78 7.05
CA ALA A 98 10.69 -13.39 8.34
C ALA A 98 9.61 -12.98 9.36
N ALA A 99 8.50 -12.37 8.88
CA ALA A 99 7.36 -12.06 9.74
C ALA A 99 6.64 -13.34 10.21
N ASP A 100 6.41 -14.30 9.33
CA ASP A 100 5.79 -15.58 9.68
C ASP A 100 6.67 -16.39 10.66
N GLU A 101 7.98 -16.44 10.44
CA GLU A 101 8.93 -17.08 11.36
C GLU A 101 8.93 -16.44 12.75
N LEU A 102 8.89 -15.11 12.83
CA LEU A 102 8.82 -14.41 14.11
C LEU A 102 7.51 -14.73 14.84
N LEU A 103 6.40 -14.78 14.11
CA LEU A 103 5.08 -15.13 14.66
C LEU A 103 5.02 -16.58 15.13
N ALA A 104 5.69 -17.50 14.42
CA ALA A 104 5.81 -18.89 14.83
C ALA A 104 6.54 -19.04 16.18
N ARG A 105 7.53 -18.18 16.44
CA ARG A 105 8.28 -18.11 17.71
C ARG A 105 7.56 -17.34 18.82
N GLY A 106 6.32 -16.89 18.59
CA GLY A 106 5.52 -16.14 19.56
C GLY A 106 5.83 -14.62 19.60
N GLY A 107 6.63 -14.10 18.68
CA GLY A 107 6.93 -12.68 18.57
C GLY A 107 6.00 -11.93 17.60
N ALA A 108 5.98 -10.60 17.68
CA ALA A 108 5.32 -9.73 16.70
C ALA A 108 5.98 -8.33 16.69
N ARG A 109 6.05 -7.68 15.53
CA ARG A 109 6.61 -6.32 15.37
C ARG A 109 5.59 -5.18 15.59
N GLY A 110 4.39 -5.48 16.09
CA GLY A 110 3.34 -4.50 16.37
C GLY A 110 2.01 -4.78 15.65
N ARG A 111 1.13 -3.77 15.63
CA ARG A 111 -0.29 -3.92 15.23
C ARG A 111 -0.48 -4.39 13.78
N PHE A 112 0.45 -4.09 12.88
CA PHE A 112 0.41 -4.44 11.46
C PHE A 112 1.47 -5.48 11.06
N HIS A 113 1.93 -6.29 12.01
CA HIS A 113 2.91 -7.35 11.75
C HIS A 113 2.48 -8.24 10.57
N GLY A 114 3.35 -8.36 9.55
CA GLY A 114 3.14 -9.18 8.36
C GLY A 114 2.19 -8.61 7.31
N VAL A 115 1.62 -7.42 7.49
CA VAL A 115 0.74 -6.81 6.48
C VAL A 115 1.60 -6.17 5.37
N PRO A 116 1.42 -6.54 4.09
CA PRO A 116 2.13 -5.91 2.98
C PRO A 116 1.68 -4.46 2.81
N ILE A 117 2.62 -3.57 2.48
CA ILE A 117 2.36 -2.15 2.23
C ILE A 117 3.03 -1.70 0.93
N THR A 118 2.47 -0.66 0.33
CA THR A 118 3.14 0.11 -0.72
C THR A 118 3.68 1.41 -0.14
N VAL A 119 4.85 1.83 -0.60
CA VAL A 119 5.49 3.08 -0.18
C VAL A 119 5.59 3.98 -1.40
N LYS A 120 5.17 5.24 -1.26
CA LYS A 120 5.34 6.23 -2.33
C LYS A 120 6.83 6.42 -2.58
N GLU A 121 7.26 6.38 -3.84
CA GLU A 121 8.67 6.45 -4.25
C GLU A 121 9.45 7.66 -3.66
N SER A 122 8.77 8.78 -3.39
CA SER A 122 9.38 9.92 -2.71
C SER A 122 9.88 9.64 -1.29
N PHE A 123 9.47 8.52 -0.68
CA PHE A 123 10.07 7.99 0.53
C PHE A 123 11.18 7.03 0.13
N GLU A 124 12.41 7.50 0.27
CA GLU A 124 13.60 6.78 -0.15
C GLU A 124 13.69 5.41 0.52
N ILE A 125 14.06 4.42 -0.29
CA ILE A 125 14.44 3.08 0.15
C ILE A 125 15.84 2.84 -0.42
N ARG A 126 16.77 2.44 0.44
CA ARG A 126 18.17 2.20 0.08
C ARG A 126 18.26 1.25 -1.11
N GLY A 127 18.97 1.68 -2.16
CA GLY A 127 19.23 0.84 -3.34
C GLY A 127 18.02 0.65 -4.27
N VAL A 128 16.89 1.30 -4.03
CA VAL A 128 15.70 1.28 -4.90
C VAL A 128 15.64 2.60 -5.67
N PRO A 129 15.32 2.62 -6.98
CA PRO A 129 15.19 3.86 -7.73
C PRO A 129 14.23 4.86 -7.08
N ALA A 130 14.67 6.11 -6.97
CA ALA A 130 13.91 7.21 -6.40
C ALA A 130 13.93 8.43 -7.34
N THR A 131 13.07 8.39 -8.36
CA THR A 131 12.96 9.40 -9.42
C THR A 131 12.13 10.61 -9.01
N VAL A 132 11.20 10.43 -8.06
CA VAL A 132 10.18 11.43 -7.68
C VAL A 132 9.38 11.98 -8.87
N GLY A 133 9.31 11.23 -9.98
CA GLY A 133 8.67 11.64 -11.23
C GLY A 133 9.48 12.63 -12.08
N LEU A 134 10.76 12.85 -11.75
CA LEU A 134 11.68 13.69 -12.52
C LEU A 134 12.61 12.80 -13.37
N GLU A 135 12.66 13.08 -14.66
CA GLU A 135 13.46 12.31 -15.63
C GLU A 135 14.96 12.40 -15.32
N GLU A 136 15.42 13.56 -14.83
CA GLU A 136 16.81 13.79 -14.44
C GLU A 136 17.27 12.89 -13.29
N LEU A 137 16.32 12.34 -12.52
CA LEU A 137 16.58 11.49 -11.37
C LEU A 137 16.38 9.99 -11.67
N ARG A 138 16.19 9.59 -12.93
CA ARG A 138 15.99 8.19 -13.34
C ARG A 138 17.05 7.22 -12.79
N GLY A 139 18.30 7.66 -12.69
CA GLY A 139 19.43 6.87 -12.17
C GLY A 139 19.69 7.00 -10.67
N ARG A 140 18.88 7.77 -9.93
CA ARG A 140 19.12 8.04 -8.51
C ARG A 140 18.81 6.80 -7.66
N LEU A 141 19.82 6.33 -6.93
CA LEU A 141 19.71 5.28 -5.93
C LEU A 141 20.04 5.87 -4.55
N PRO A 142 19.08 5.94 -3.62
CA PRO A 142 19.34 6.42 -2.26
C PRO A 142 20.35 5.54 -1.52
N ALA A 143 21.24 6.18 -0.76
CA ALA A 143 22.21 5.49 0.08
C ALA A 143 21.61 4.99 1.41
N GLN A 144 20.46 5.51 1.81
CA GLN A 144 19.78 5.22 3.07
C GLN A 144 18.26 5.25 2.90
N ASP A 145 17.54 4.66 3.86
CA ASP A 145 16.08 4.74 3.91
C ASP A 145 15.65 6.10 4.48
N ALA A 146 14.51 6.62 4.03
CA ALA A 146 13.86 7.73 4.69
C ALA A 146 13.42 7.30 6.12
N PRO A 147 13.40 8.22 7.11
CA PRO A 147 13.00 7.87 8.48
C PRO A 147 11.62 7.20 8.58
N SER A 148 10.69 7.59 7.71
CA SER A 148 9.33 7.04 7.65
C SER A 148 9.22 5.68 6.96
N SER A 149 10.21 5.28 6.15
CA SER A 149 10.29 3.93 5.55
C SER A 149 11.17 2.99 6.37
N SER A 150 12.00 3.52 7.28
CA SER A 150 12.80 2.71 8.19
C SER A 150 11.91 1.95 9.19
N ALA A 151 12.08 0.63 9.28
CA ALA A 151 11.36 -0.23 10.22
C ALA A 151 11.94 -0.16 11.66
N THR A 152 12.82 0.80 11.93
CA THR A 152 13.48 0.95 13.22
C THR A 152 12.43 1.32 14.28
N PRO A 153 12.28 0.56 15.38
CA PRO A 153 11.41 0.94 16.47
C PRO A 153 11.89 2.29 16.99
N THR A 154 11.08 3.34 16.78
CA THR A 154 11.32 4.62 17.43
C THR A 154 10.99 4.39 18.89
N SER A 155 12.02 4.28 19.73
CA SER A 155 11.84 4.30 21.18
C SER A 155 11.10 5.59 21.54
N ARG A 156 9.85 5.46 21.99
CA ARG A 156 9.15 6.50 22.73
C ARG A 156 9.04 6.06 24.17
#